data_AF-A0A1Z4VT88-F1
#
_entry.id   AF-A0A1Z4VT88-F1
#
_cell.length_a   1.000
_cell.length_b   1.000
_cell.length_c   1.000
_cell.angle_alpha   90.00
_cell.angle_beta   90.00
_cell.angle_gamma   90.00
#
_symmetry.space_group_name_H-M   'P 1'
#
loop_
_entity.id
_entity.type
_entity.pdbx_description
1 polymer ?
#
loop_
_entity_poly.entity_id
_entity_poly.type
_entity_poly.pdbx_seq_one_letter_code
_entity_poly.pdbx_strand_id
1 'polypeptide(L)'
;MEMKASYGSPQLVEDSRAHRLHLNLMQVVTRVIGPVGRVRGIGIASKIFPYSDALVQIRLSDDALFIFPVYDPYWFYYLVLRKSFESRLQAFLSRIYQIEFSFIDGGANFGYWSALLSSPSWGAHSCVAVEASNETFSVLCQTAKKNESRFECINAALYSSSGNTISFTEGSRHAGRHIVDGTIEKLEVNDIKLFSPSERLVKVVTTSVDDIYHKMFSDQDRVLIKLDVEGAEIEAFKGALDTAKRNSIFIYEDYGSDQNVTRYLINQGFEIYVPQIDGSLLRIPDYRSAVEYKNKNKKDDHNFVAWKTRSDYVCEVLEAAGGARSV
;
A
#
# COMPACT_ATOMS: atom_id res chain seq x y z
N MET A 1 9.94 -23.46 -4.54
CA MET A 1 11.04 -22.52 -4.24
C MET A 1 10.38 -21.22 -3.81
N GLU A 2 10.56 -20.77 -2.57
CA GLU A 2 9.95 -19.51 -2.10
C GLU A 2 10.50 -18.34 -2.91
N MET A 3 9.64 -17.62 -3.62
CA MET A 3 10.03 -16.34 -4.22
C MET A 3 10.14 -15.29 -3.12
N LYS A 4 11.30 -14.64 -3.06
CA LYS A 4 11.56 -13.50 -2.17
C LYS A 4 11.93 -12.32 -3.04
N ALA A 5 11.32 -11.16 -2.79
CA ALA A 5 11.85 -9.91 -3.28
C ALA A 5 13.31 -9.81 -2.81
N SER A 6 14.21 -9.64 -3.77
CA SER A 6 15.64 -9.52 -3.53
C SER A 6 16.04 -8.11 -3.92
N TYR A 7 16.18 -7.26 -2.92
CA TYR A 7 16.42 -5.84 -3.16
C TYR A 7 17.83 -5.63 -3.71
N GLY A 8 17.90 -5.13 -4.94
CA GLY A 8 19.13 -4.65 -5.56
C GLY A 8 19.72 -3.47 -4.81
N SER A 9 20.94 -3.09 -5.17
CA SER A 9 21.55 -1.86 -4.63
C SER A 9 20.79 -0.63 -5.16
N PRO A 10 20.57 0.40 -4.32
CA PRO A 10 19.96 1.66 -4.76
C PRO A 10 20.82 2.35 -5.82
N GLN A 11 20.16 2.85 -6.86
CA GLN A 11 20.76 3.62 -7.94
C GLN A 11 19.98 4.92 -8.14
N LEU A 12 20.63 5.99 -8.58
CA LEU A 12 19.94 7.21 -8.95
C LEU A 12 19.22 7.03 -10.27
N VAL A 13 17.99 7.56 -10.39
CA VAL A 13 17.29 7.62 -11.68
C VAL A 13 17.99 8.59 -12.62
N GLU A 14 18.45 9.73 -12.09
CA GLU A 14 19.27 10.72 -12.79
C GLU A 14 20.59 10.94 -12.07
N ASP A 15 21.70 10.68 -12.77
CA ASP A 15 23.02 10.71 -12.16
C ASP A 15 23.69 12.09 -12.27
N SER A 16 23.67 12.85 -11.18
CA SER A 16 24.38 14.12 -11.05
C SER A 16 25.31 14.11 -9.83
N ARG A 17 26.34 14.96 -9.84
CA ARG A 17 27.25 15.10 -8.68
C ARG A 17 26.46 15.47 -7.41
N ALA A 18 25.44 16.31 -7.53
CA ALA A 18 24.58 16.69 -6.42
C ALA A 18 23.76 15.48 -5.91
N HIS A 19 23.07 14.76 -6.80
CA HIS A 19 22.27 13.59 -6.43
C HIS A 19 23.10 12.49 -5.75
N ARG A 20 24.33 12.24 -6.23
CA ARG A 20 25.25 11.29 -5.58
C ARG A 20 25.61 11.68 -4.16
N LEU A 21 25.80 12.98 -3.91
CA LEU A 21 26.04 13.49 -2.56
C LEU A 21 24.82 13.24 -1.66
N HIS A 22 23.61 13.53 -2.14
CA HIS A 22 22.36 13.30 -1.38
C HIS A 22 22.14 11.82 -1.06
N LEU A 23 22.34 10.92 -2.03
CA LEU A 23 22.23 9.47 -1.81
C LEU A 23 23.26 8.98 -0.77
N ASN A 24 24.53 9.38 -0.91
CA ASN A 24 25.59 8.98 0.04
C ASN A 24 25.30 9.50 1.45
N LEU A 25 24.85 10.76 1.58
CA LEU A 25 24.45 11.33 2.85
C LEU A 25 23.32 10.50 3.50
N MET A 26 22.26 10.20 2.75
CA MET A 26 21.13 9.43 3.28
C MET A 26 21.54 8.00 3.67
N GLN A 27 22.46 7.37 2.94
CA GLN A 27 23.02 6.07 3.30
C GLN A 27 23.78 6.12 4.63
N VAL A 28 24.58 7.17 4.85
CA VAL A 28 25.33 7.37 6.11
C VAL A 28 24.37 7.66 7.26
N VAL A 29 23.48 8.65 7.10
CA VAL A 29 22.49 9.05 8.11
C VAL A 29 21.66 7.85 8.57
N THR A 30 21.14 7.07 7.62
CA THR A 30 20.30 5.91 7.92
C THR A 30 21.08 4.79 8.63
N ARG A 31 22.34 4.54 8.27
CA ARG A 31 23.19 3.52 8.92
C ARG A 31 23.62 3.92 10.34
N VAL A 32 23.93 5.20 10.56
CA VAL A 32 24.48 5.70 11.83
C VAL A 32 23.38 5.95 12.87
N ILE A 33 22.23 6.49 12.46
CA ILE A 33 21.19 6.97 13.40
C ILE A 33 20.21 5.86 13.81
N GLY A 34 20.16 4.74 13.07
CA GLY A 34 19.33 3.58 13.40
C GLY A 34 17.82 3.88 13.49
N PRO A 35 17.01 2.96 14.04
CA PRO A 35 15.54 3.07 14.05
C PRO A 35 14.97 4.20 14.93
N VAL A 36 15.68 4.61 15.98
CA VAL A 36 15.15 5.47 17.05
C VAL A 36 15.31 6.97 16.74
N GLY A 37 16.18 7.35 15.80
CA GLY A 37 16.39 8.73 15.38
C GLY A 37 15.91 9.09 13.97
N ARG A 38 15.24 8.16 13.25
CA ARG A 38 14.92 8.26 11.80
C ARG A 38 14.34 9.60 11.35
N VAL A 39 13.23 10.02 11.96
CA VAL A 39 12.52 11.25 11.59
C VAL A 39 13.32 12.51 11.96
N ARG A 40 14.05 12.47 13.08
CA ARG A 40 14.88 13.59 13.55
C ARG A 40 16.18 13.73 12.75
N GLY A 41 16.84 12.62 12.41
CA GLY A 41 18.08 12.60 11.64
C GLY A 41 17.90 13.07 10.21
N ILE A 42 16.84 12.61 9.54
CA ILE A 42 16.46 13.07 8.19
C ILE A 42 15.99 14.52 8.22
N GLY A 43 15.25 14.91 9.27
CA GLY A 43 14.87 16.31 9.54
C GLY A 43 16.05 17.25 9.82
N ILE A 44 17.18 16.75 10.33
CA ILE A 44 18.42 17.52 10.51
C ILE A 44 19.22 17.56 9.20
N ALA A 45 19.34 16.44 8.49
CA ALA A 45 20.03 16.37 7.21
C ALA A 45 19.41 17.31 6.16
N SER A 46 18.07 17.37 6.11
CA SER A 46 17.30 18.28 5.23
C SER A 46 17.38 19.76 5.62
N LYS A 47 17.86 20.09 6.82
CA LYS A 47 18.14 21.49 7.23
C LYS A 47 19.54 21.96 6.84
N ILE A 48 20.47 21.01 6.64
CA ILE A 48 21.89 21.29 6.34
C ILE A 48 22.14 21.24 4.84
N PHE A 49 21.43 20.39 4.12
CA PHE A 49 21.50 20.28 2.66
C PHE A 49 20.17 20.71 2.05
N PRO A 50 20.17 21.48 0.95
CA PRO A 50 18.93 21.82 0.25
C PRO A 50 18.21 20.53 -0.16
N TYR A 51 16.88 20.53 -0.06
CA TYR A 51 16.07 19.39 -0.47
C TYR A 51 16.33 19.09 -1.95
N SER A 52 16.51 17.82 -2.28
CA SER A 52 16.69 17.36 -3.66
C SER A 52 15.47 16.55 -4.06
N ASP A 53 15.00 16.80 -5.28
CA ASP A 53 14.01 16.02 -6.01
C ASP A 53 14.58 14.70 -6.58
N ALA A 54 15.84 14.36 -6.24
CA ALA A 54 16.48 13.14 -6.69
C ALA A 54 15.64 11.90 -6.34
N LEU A 55 15.41 11.08 -7.36
CA LEU A 55 14.77 9.79 -7.22
C LEU A 55 15.81 8.67 -7.17
N VAL A 56 15.53 7.68 -6.33
CA VAL A 56 16.27 6.44 -6.20
C VAL A 56 15.44 5.33 -6.81
N GLN A 57 16.08 4.48 -7.62
CA GLN A 57 15.52 3.23 -8.10
C GLN A 57 16.18 2.04 -7.39
N ILE A 58 15.37 1.02 -7.08
CA ILE A 58 15.80 -0.27 -6.56
C ILE A 58 15.15 -1.38 -7.38
N ARG A 59 15.89 -2.46 -7.60
CA ARG A 59 15.37 -3.67 -8.22
C ARG A 59 14.65 -4.53 -7.16
N LEU A 60 13.38 -4.87 -7.37
CA LEU A 60 12.58 -5.73 -6.48
C LEU A 60 12.70 -7.22 -6.85
N SER A 61 12.74 -7.50 -8.15
CA SER A 61 12.97 -8.80 -8.80
C SER A 61 13.77 -8.57 -10.09
N ASP A 62 14.14 -9.62 -10.82
CA ASP A 62 14.95 -9.48 -12.04
C ASP A 62 14.37 -8.52 -13.10
N ASP A 63 13.05 -8.32 -13.05
CA ASP A 63 12.21 -7.63 -14.01
C ASP A 63 11.25 -6.61 -13.37
N ALA A 64 11.47 -6.21 -12.12
CA ALA A 64 10.69 -5.18 -11.44
C ALA A 64 11.59 -4.11 -10.80
N LEU A 65 11.30 -2.86 -11.11
CA LEU A 65 11.95 -1.68 -10.55
C LEU A 65 10.97 -0.89 -9.69
N PHE A 66 11.47 -0.32 -8.60
CA PHE A 66 10.71 0.56 -7.73
C PHE A 66 11.44 1.88 -7.56
N ILE A 67 10.72 2.99 -7.70
CA ILE A 67 11.27 4.35 -7.62
C ILE A 67 10.65 5.08 -6.44
N PHE A 68 11.47 5.82 -5.70
CA PHE A 68 11.01 6.68 -4.61
C PHE A 68 11.96 7.87 -4.39
N PRO A 69 11.53 8.96 -3.75
CA PRO A 69 12.40 10.09 -3.43
C PRO A 69 13.56 9.71 -2.51
N VAL A 70 14.76 10.25 -2.75
CA VAL A 70 15.96 9.94 -1.95
C VAL A 70 15.81 10.29 -0.47
N TYR A 71 14.98 11.30 -0.18
CA TYR A 71 14.69 11.77 1.16
C TYR A 71 13.49 11.10 1.80
N ASP A 72 12.92 10.08 1.15
CA ASP A 72 11.81 9.36 1.71
C ASP A 72 12.23 8.51 2.92
N PRO A 73 11.82 8.85 4.15
CA PRO A 73 12.31 8.16 5.34
C PRO A 73 11.81 6.73 5.47
N TYR A 74 10.68 6.40 4.83
CA TYR A 74 10.02 5.11 4.94
C TYR A 74 10.70 4.10 4.02
N TRP A 75 10.69 4.37 2.71
CA TRP A 75 11.24 3.47 1.72
C TRP A 75 12.76 3.34 1.80
N PHE A 76 13.44 4.43 2.14
CA PHE A 76 14.89 4.39 2.33
C PHE A 76 15.27 3.46 3.50
N TYR A 77 14.50 3.44 4.58
CA TYR A 77 14.75 2.52 5.69
C TYR A 77 14.59 1.05 5.26
N TYR A 78 13.49 0.70 4.59
CA TYR A 78 13.24 -0.70 4.23
C TYR A 78 14.19 -1.18 3.15
N LEU A 79 14.24 -0.48 2.02
CA LEU A 79 14.85 -1.03 0.82
C LEU A 79 16.38 -0.84 0.78
N VAL A 80 16.91 0.26 1.35
CA VAL A 80 18.36 0.48 1.38
C VAL A 80 19.04 -0.33 2.48
N LEU A 81 18.39 -0.53 3.63
CA LEU A 81 18.90 -1.43 4.68
C LEU A 81 18.54 -2.91 4.43
N ARG A 82 17.91 -3.23 3.29
CA ARG A 82 17.47 -4.58 2.92
C ARG A 82 16.63 -5.24 4.02
N LYS A 83 15.75 -4.47 4.65
CA LYS A 83 14.73 -4.96 5.58
C LYS A 83 13.50 -5.36 4.77
N SER A 84 12.86 -6.46 5.16
CA SER A 84 11.64 -6.91 4.52
C SER A 84 10.52 -5.88 4.73
N PHE A 85 9.93 -5.41 3.64
CA PHE A 85 8.70 -4.64 3.64
C PHE A 85 7.51 -5.61 3.59
N GLU A 86 6.50 -5.40 4.45
CA GLU A 86 5.28 -6.21 4.55
C GLU A 86 5.51 -7.72 4.39
N SER A 87 6.43 -8.26 5.18
CA SER A 87 7.01 -9.60 4.95
C SER A 87 6.00 -10.74 4.96
N ARG A 88 4.93 -10.63 5.76
CA ARG A 88 3.87 -11.64 5.84
C ARG A 88 3.01 -11.61 4.58
N LEU A 89 2.64 -10.41 4.13
CA LEU A 89 1.93 -10.23 2.87
C LEU A 89 2.76 -10.73 1.69
N GLN A 90 4.06 -10.39 1.64
CA GLN A 90 4.95 -10.89 0.58
C GLN A 90 5.03 -12.41 0.56
N ALA A 91 5.10 -13.06 1.73
CA ALA A 91 5.13 -14.51 1.84
C ALA A 91 3.80 -15.16 1.40
N PHE A 92 2.67 -14.51 1.65
CA PHE A 92 1.37 -14.96 1.13
C PHE A 92 1.29 -14.82 -0.38
N LEU A 93 1.64 -13.65 -0.92
CA LEU A 93 1.62 -13.39 -2.37
C LEU A 93 2.56 -14.34 -3.14
N SER A 94 3.73 -14.68 -2.57
CA SER A 94 4.65 -15.64 -3.18
C SER A 94 4.15 -17.09 -3.20
N ARG A 95 3.08 -17.41 -2.45
CA ARG A 95 2.38 -18.69 -2.56
C ARG A 95 1.33 -18.71 -3.66
N ILE A 96 0.75 -17.57 -3.99
CA ILE A 96 -0.38 -17.48 -4.91
C ILE A 96 -0.04 -16.86 -6.27
N TYR A 97 1.19 -16.41 -6.49
CA TYR A 97 1.59 -15.72 -7.74
C TYR A 97 1.37 -16.51 -9.04
N GLN A 98 1.22 -17.84 -8.97
CA GLN A 98 0.91 -18.66 -10.14
C GLN A 98 -0.58 -18.73 -10.45
N ILE A 99 -1.43 -18.33 -9.51
CA ILE A 99 -2.87 -18.27 -9.71
C ILE A 99 -3.16 -17.01 -10.52
N GLU A 100 -3.86 -17.16 -11.65
CA GLU A 100 -4.24 -16.01 -12.47
C GLU A 100 -5.28 -15.13 -11.74
N PHE A 101 -4.96 -13.84 -11.60
CA PHE A 101 -5.85 -12.80 -11.14
C PHE A 101 -5.43 -11.44 -11.72
N SER A 102 -6.39 -10.51 -11.74
CA SER A 102 -6.12 -9.07 -11.88
C SER A 102 -5.97 -8.44 -10.50
N PHE A 103 -5.18 -7.37 -10.40
CA PHE A 103 -4.83 -6.71 -9.15
C PHE A 103 -5.23 -5.24 -9.14
N ILE A 104 -5.96 -4.82 -8.10
CA ILE A 104 -6.23 -3.41 -7.80
C ILE A 104 -5.40 -3.03 -6.57
N ASP A 105 -4.42 -2.15 -6.75
CA ASP A 105 -3.54 -1.63 -5.70
C ASP A 105 -4.09 -0.29 -5.21
N GLY A 106 -4.96 -0.34 -4.21
CA GLY A 106 -5.60 0.82 -3.61
C GLY A 106 -4.70 1.47 -2.56
N GLY A 107 -4.30 2.72 -2.79
CA GLY A 107 -3.24 3.36 -2.01
C GLY A 107 -1.85 2.89 -2.44
N ALA A 108 -1.65 2.77 -3.76
CA ALA A 108 -0.45 2.19 -4.34
C ALA A 108 0.84 2.94 -3.97
N ASN A 109 0.73 4.19 -3.48
CA ASN A 109 1.87 5.02 -3.13
C ASN A 109 2.79 5.13 -4.37
N PHE A 110 4.07 4.79 -4.27
CA PHE A 110 4.98 4.79 -5.42
C PHE A 110 4.93 3.52 -6.29
N GLY A 111 4.02 2.59 -6.02
CA GLY A 111 3.71 1.42 -6.85
C GLY A 111 4.54 0.18 -6.56
N TYR A 112 4.86 -0.10 -5.29
CA TYR A 112 5.68 -1.28 -4.92
C TYR A 112 5.00 -2.59 -5.34
N TRP A 113 3.75 -2.81 -4.92
CA TRP A 113 3.02 -4.04 -5.24
C TRP A 113 2.62 -4.10 -6.71
N SER A 114 2.16 -2.98 -7.26
CA SER A 114 1.88 -2.86 -8.70
C SER A 114 3.06 -3.24 -9.59
N ALA A 115 4.27 -2.74 -9.30
CA ALA A 115 5.48 -3.07 -10.06
C ALA A 115 5.89 -4.54 -9.91
N LEU A 116 5.73 -5.09 -8.69
CA LEU A 116 6.07 -6.48 -8.39
C LEU A 116 5.09 -7.45 -9.05
N LEU A 117 3.79 -7.36 -8.76
CA LEU A 117 2.79 -8.32 -9.25
C LEU A 117 2.55 -8.24 -10.77
N SER A 118 2.82 -7.10 -11.40
CA SER A 118 2.80 -7.01 -12.87
C SER A 118 4.05 -7.59 -13.53
N SER A 119 5.05 -8.04 -12.77
CA SER A 119 6.29 -8.56 -13.35
C SER A 119 6.15 -10.01 -13.83
N PRO A 120 6.79 -10.39 -14.95
CA PRO A 120 6.82 -11.77 -15.43
C PRO A 120 7.22 -12.80 -14.37
N SER A 121 8.22 -12.48 -13.54
CA SER A 121 8.66 -13.38 -12.47
C SER A 121 7.59 -13.59 -11.40
N TRP A 122 6.66 -12.65 -11.23
CA TRP A 122 5.56 -12.68 -10.27
C TRP A 122 4.19 -12.91 -10.91
N GLY A 123 4.14 -13.54 -12.09
CA GLY A 123 2.88 -13.98 -12.71
C GLY A 123 2.30 -13.04 -13.75
N ALA A 124 2.94 -11.89 -14.02
CA ALA A 124 2.50 -10.91 -15.02
C ALA A 124 1.03 -10.51 -14.88
N HIS A 125 0.56 -10.31 -13.64
CA HIS A 125 -0.82 -9.97 -13.36
C HIS A 125 -1.19 -8.61 -13.97
N SER A 126 -2.41 -8.52 -14.51
CA SER A 126 -2.98 -7.23 -14.90
C SER A 126 -3.16 -6.37 -13.65
N CYS A 127 -2.61 -5.16 -13.63
CA CYS A 127 -2.53 -4.34 -12.42
C CYS A 127 -3.04 -2.92 -12.66
N VAL A 128 -3.79 -2.40 -11.68
CA VAL A 128 -4.28 -1.02 -11.63
C VAL A 128 -3.87 -0.41 -10.30
N ALA A 129 -3.06 0.64 -10.36
CA ALA A 129 -2.54 1.36 -9.22
C ALA A 129 -3.32 2.65 -8.98
N VAL A 130 -3.90 2.80 -7.79
CA VAL A 130 -4.70 3.98 -7.43
C VAL A 130 -4.01 4.77 -6.32
N GLU A 131 -3.71 6.05 -6.57
CA GLU A 131 -3.05 6.93 -5.61
C GLU A 131 -3.72 8.31 -5.58
N ALA A 132 -4.05 8.78 -4.37
CA ALA A 132 -4.76 10.03 -4.16
C ALA A 132 -3.86 11.26 -4.30
N SER A 133 -2.63 11.20 -3.76
CA SER A 133 -1.73 12.35 -3.76
C SER A 133 -1.16 12.61 -5.15
N ASN A 134 -1.24 13.85 -5.62
CA ASN A 134 -0.70 14.24 -6.93
C ASN A 134 0.83 14.12 -6.97
N GLU A 135 1.49 14.49 -5.87
CA GLU A 135 2.95 14.39 -5.74
C GLU A 135 3.41 12.94 -5.80
N THR A 136 2.76 12.05 -5.04
CA THR A 136 3.04 10.62 -5.04
C THR A 136 2.72 9.98 -6.39
N PHE A 137 1.58 10.34 -6.98
CA PHE A 137 1.11 9.84 -8.27
C PHE A 137 2.10 10.12 -9.41
N SER A 138 2.77 11.27 -9.39
CA SER A 138 3.82 11.58 -10.37
C SER A 138 4.98 10.57 -10.32
N VAL A 139 5.39 10.17 -9.12
CA VAL A 139 6.45 9.15 -8.93
C VAL A 139 5.93 7.76 -9.27
N LEU A 140 4.67 7.42 -8.91
CA LEU A 140 4.00 6.18 -9.32
C LEU A 140 4.02 6.00 -10.85
N CYS A 141 3.67 7.05 -11.60
CA CYS A 141 3.72 7.02 -13.06
C CYS A 141 5.15 6.82 -13.60
N GLN A 142 6.17 7.34 -12.91
CA GLN A 142 7.57 7.08 -13.28
C GLN A 142 7.95 5.63 -13.00
N THR A 143 7.52 5.05 -11.87
CA THR A 143 7.65 3.62 -11.58
C THR A 143 7.01 2.79 -12.70
N ALA A 144 5.77 3.11 -13.09
CA ALA A 144 5.09 2.43 -14.19
C ALA A 144 5.91 2.47 -15.49
N LYS A 145 6.38 3.66 -15.89
CA LYS A 145 7.21 3.83 -17.10
C LYS A 145 8.51 3.03 -17.06
N LYS A 146 9.18 2.93 -15.90
CA LYS A 146 10.39 2.11 -15.75
C LYS A 146 10.12 0.61 -15.82
N ASN A 147 8.87 0.20 -15.59
CA ASN A 147 8.39 -1.17 -15.74
C ASN A 147 7.56 -1.33 -17.02
N GLU A 148 7.93 -0.62 -18.10
CA GLU A 148 7.31 -0.76 -19.42
C GLU A 148 5.79 -0.51 -19.44
N SER A 149 5.29 0.27 -18.49
CA SER A 149 3.87 0.57 -18.32
C SER A 149 2.98 -0.68 -18.20
N ARG A 150 3.50 -1.75 -17.57
CA ARG A 150 2.75 -3.00 -17.31
C ARG A 150 1.54 -2.85 -16.38
N PHE A 151 1.37 -1.70 -15.73
CA PHE A 151 0.23 -1.41 -14.88
C PHE A 151 -0.32 -0.01 -15.15
N GLU A 152 -1.64 0.13 -15.02
CA GLU A 152 -2.33 1.42 -15.18
C GLU A 152 -2.25 2.23 -13.90
N CYS A 153 -2.17 3.57 -14.01
CA CYS A 153 -2.14 4.48 -12.88
C CYS A 153 -3.38 5.37 -12.89
N ILE A 154 -4.14 5.38 -11.79
CA ILE A 154 -5.32 6.22 -11.58
C ILE A 154 -5.04 7.21 -10.43
N ASN A 155 -5.16 8.50 -10.72
CA ASN A 155 -5.02 9.55 -9.72
C ASN A 155 -6.38 9.89 -9.11
N ALA A 156 -6.75 9.16 -8.07
CA ALA A 156 -8.00 9.34 -7.35
C ALA A 156 -7.88 8.78 -5.94
N ALA A 157 -8.74 9.25 -5.04
CA ALA A 157 -8.94 8.60 -3.74
C ALA A 157 -9.96 7.47 -3.88
N LEU A 158 -9.63 6.26 -3.43
CA LEU A 158 -10.62 5.20 -3.29
C LEU A 158 -11.60 5.55 -2.18
N TYR A 159 -12.88 5.51 -2.51
CA TYR A 159 -13.95 5.92 -1.61
C TYR A 159 -15.27 5.20 -1.91
N SER A 160 -16.34 5.57 -1.22
CA SER A 160 -17.64 4.90 -1.34
C SER A 160 -18.37 5.14 -2.67
N SER A 161 -17.97 6.15 -3.44
CA SER A 161 -18.49 6.42 -4.79
C SER A 161 -17.52 7.28 -5.60
N SER A 162 -17.58 7.18 -6.92
CA SER A 162 -16.74 7.95 -7.85
C SER A 162 -17.28 9.34 -8.14
N GLY A 163 -16.39 10.22 -8.60
CA GLY A 163 -16.74 11.54 -9.15
C GLY A 163 -17.00 12.62 -8.10
N ASN A 164 -16.91 12.30 -6.81
CA ASN A 164 -16.94 13.30 -5.76
C ASN A 164 -15.58 13.98 -5.65
N THR A 165 -15.56 15.14 -4.98
CA THR A 165 -14.32 15.79 -4.57
C THR A 165 -14.26 15.80 -3.05
N ILE A 166 -13.18 15.27 -2.49
CA ILE A 166 -12.96 15.21 -1.04
C ILE A 166 -11.70 15.98 -0.65
N SER A 167 -11.62 16.33 0.63
CA SER A 167 -10.42 16.94 1.21
C SER A 167 -9.44 15.86 1.67
N PHE A 168 -8.21 15.96 1.22
CA PHE A 168 -7.12 15.02 1.50
C PHE A 168 -5.93 15.80 2.06
N THR A 169 -5.32 15.30 3.13
CA THR A 169 -4.11 15.92 3.68
C THR A 169 -2.88 15.40 2.93
N GLU A 170 -2.18 16.26 2.22
CA GLU A 170 -0.85 15.97 1.70
C GLU A 170 0.21 16.44 2.70
N GLY A 171 1.14 15.58 3.08
CA GLY A 171 2.26 15.94 3.94
C GLY A 171 3.57 15.34 3.43
N SER A 172 4.69 15.98 3.78
CA SER A 172 6.05 15.49 3.49
C SER A 172 6.45 14.21 4.22
N ARG A 173 5.52 13.61 4.99
CA ARG A 173 5.70 12.37 5.74
C ARG A 173 4.62 11.38 5.31
N HIS A 174 5.04 10.17 4.99
CA HIS A 174 4.14 9.06 4.66
C HIS A 174 2.99 8.88 5.67
N ALA A 175 3.28 8.99 6.98
CA ALA A 175 2.30 8.80 8.04
C ALA A 175 1.38 10.01 8.34
N GLY A 176 1.30 11.01 7.45
CA GLY A 176 0.45 12.20 7.61
C GLY A 176 -0.61 12.35 6.51
N ARG A 177 -0.72 11.36 5.62
CA ARG A 177 -1.66 11.40 4.50
C ARG A 177 -2.96 10.73 4.92
N HIS A 178 -4.01 11.49 5.19
CA HIS A 178 -5.31 10.96 5.59
C HIS A 178 -6.44 11.77 4.96
N ILE A 179 -7.58 11.12 4.71
CA ILE A 179 -8.82 11.81 4.32
C ILE A 179 -9.36 12.56 5.54
N VAL A 180 -9.68 13.84 5.34
CA VAL A 180 -10.30 14.68 6.39
C VAL A 180 -11.79 14.72 6.13
N ASP A 181 -12.57 14.02 6.96
CA ASP A 181 -14.02 14.11 6.90
C ASP A 181 -14.49 15.43 7.55
N GLY A 182 -14.96 16.36 6.72
CA GLY A 182 -15.41 17.67 7.16
C GLY A 182 -15.69 18.62 6.00
N THR A 183 -16.93 19.06 5.89
CA THR A 183 -17.29 20.24 5.09
C THR A 183 -16.54 21.45 5.66
N ILE A 184 -15.68 22.06 4.84
CA ILE A 184 -14.79 23.18 5.22
C ILE A 184 -15.55 24.38 5.84
N GLU A 185 -16.86 24.48 5.66
CA GLU A 185 -17.68 25.56 6.23
C GLU A 185 -17.72 25.62 7.77
N LYS A 186 -17.25 24.58 8.48
CA LYS A 186 -17.28 24.55 9.96
C LYS A 186 -15.92 24.46 10.66
N LEU A 187 -14.80 24.51 9.93
CA LEU A 187 -13.49 24.56 10.59
C LEU A 187 -13.23 25.99 11.07
N GLU A 188 -13.38 26.22 12.38
CA GLU A 188 -12.97 27.47 12.99
C GLU A 188 -11.45 27.63 12.86
N VAL A 189 -10.97 28.88 12.79
CA VAL A 189 -9.55 29.25 12.62
C VAL A 189 -8.62 28.60 13.68
N ASN A 190 -9.17 28.06 14.76
CA ASN A 190 -8.44 27.34 15.81
C ASN A 190 -8.16 25.86 15.51
N ASP A 191 -8.89 25.20 14.59
CA ASP A 191 -8.64 23.80 14.19
C ASP A 191 -7.45 23.66 13.23
N ILE A 192 -7.01 24.77 12.64
CA ILE A 192 -5.82 24.88 11.78
C ILE A 192 -4.52 24.57 12.57
N LYS A 193 -4.56 24.56 13.91
CA LYS A 193 -3.41 24.23 14.77
C LYS A 193 -3.09 22.73 14.87
N LEU A 194 -3.90 21.85 14.29
CA LEU A 194 -3.65 20.40 14.25
C LEU A 194 -2.68 19.97 13.14
N PHE A 195 -2.45 20.82 12.14
CA PHE A 195 -1.55 20.50 11.03
C PHE A 195 -0.12 20.89 11.38
N SER A 196 0.81 19.97 11.13
CA SER A 196 2.22 20.35 11.11
C SER A 196 2.44 21.41 10.02
N PRO A 197 3.37 22.36 10.13
CA PRO A 197 3.63 23.39 9.10
C PRO A 197 3.93 22.86 7.69
N SER A 198 4.07 21.54 7.52
CA SER A 198 4.34 20.81 6.29
C SER A 198 3.17 20.01 5.72
N GLU A 199 1.97 20.09 6.31
CA GLU A 199 0.75 19.43 5.84
C GLU A 199 -0.17 20.44 5.14
N ARG A 200 -0.68 20.06 3.98
CA ARG A 200 -1.55 20.88 3.12
C ARG A 200 -2.82 20.11 2.82
N LEU A 201 -3.96 20.75 3.01
CA LEU A 201 -5.23 20.22 2.53
C LEU A 201 -5.33 20.44 1.01
N VAL A 202 -5.53 19.37 0.26
CA VAL A 202 -5.77 19.38 -1.18
C VAL A 202 -7.12 18.73 -1.50
N LYS A 203 -7.67 19.08 -2.66
CA LYS A 203 -8.89 18.46 -3.17
C LYS A 203 -8.52 17.37 -4.16
N VAL A 204 -9.06 16.18 -3.95
CA VAL A 204 -8.85 15.02 -4.83
C VAL A 204 -10.19 14.47 -5.30
N VAL A 205 -10.23 13.97 -6.52
CA VAL A 205 -11.42 13.29 -7.05
C VAL A 205 -11.47 11.86 -6.51
N THR A 206 -12.68 11.35 -6.27
CA THR A 206 -12.86 9.97 -5.81
C THR A 206 -13.11 9.01 -6.96
N THR A 207 -12.73 7.75 -6.75
CA THR A 207 -13.18 6.60 -7.53
C THR A 207 -13.60 5.48 -6.58
N SER A 208 -14.51 4.60 -7.00
CA SER A 208 -14.87 3.39 -6.26
C SER A 208 -14.17 2.17 -6.84
N VAL A 209 -14.04 1.10 -6.05
CA VAL A 209 -13.55 -0.20 -6.53
C VAL A 209 -14.51 -0.78 -7.55
N ASP A 210 -15.82 -0.66 -7.32
CA ASP A 210 -16.86 -1.11 -8.24
C ASP A 210 -16.75 -0.44 -9.61
N ASP A 211 -16.47 0.88 -9.66
CA ASP A 211 -16.29 1.58 -10.94
C ASP A 211 -15.02 1.15 -11.68
N ILE A 212 -13.92 0.91 -10.96
CA ILE A 212 -12.70 0.36 -11.58
C ILE A 212 -13.01 -1.03 -12.13
N TYR A 213 -13.68 -1.87 -11.32
CA TYR A 213 -14.05 -3.22 -11.72
C TYR A 213 -14.88 -3.23 -13.00
N HIS A 214 -15.97 -2.46 -13.04
CA HIS A 214 -16.86 -2.42 -14.21
C HIS A 214 -16.21 -1.83 -15.47
N LYS A 215 -15.19 -0.97 -15.32
CA LYS A 215 -14.48 -0.39 -16.47
C LYS A 215 -13.42 -1.32 -17.04
N MET A 216 -12.81 -2.16 -16.19
CA MET A 216 -11.56 -2.84 -16.52
C MET A 216 -11.66 -4.37 -16.52
N PHE A 217 -12.66 -4.94 -15.83
CA PHE A 217 -12.78 -6.36 -15.59
C PHE A 217 -14.17 -6.89 -15.95
N SER A 218 -14.24 -8.19 -16.18
CA SER A 218 -15.47 -8.94 -16.42
C SER A 218 -15.94 -9.68 -15.17
N ASP A 219 -17.22 -10.04 -15.13
CA ASP A 219 -17.83 -10.81 -14.03
C ASP A 219 -17.15 -12.16 -13.75
N GLN A 220 -16.41 -12.71 -14.72
CA GLN A 220 -15.68 -13.96 -14.57
C GLN A 220 -14.26 -13.76 -14.01
N ASP A 221 -13.75 -12.53 -14.06
CA ASP A 221 -12.37 -12.23 -13.70
C ASP A 221 -12.17 -12.43 -12.19
N ARG A 222 -11.03 -13.05 -11.86
CA ARG A 222 -10.53 -13.18 -10.50
C ARG A 222 -9.80 -11.90 -10.15
N VAL A 223 -10.18 -11.24 -9.07
CA VAL A 223 -9.59 -9.95 -8.69
C VAL A 223 -9.08 -10.00 -7.27
N LEU A 224 -7.81 -9.62 -7.10
CA LEU A 224 -7.19 -9.34 -5.82
C LEU A 224 -7.16 -7.83 -5.62
N ILE A 225 -7.67 -7.33 -4.50
CA ILE A 225 -7.76 -5.90 -4.20
C ILE A 225 -6.98 -5.61 -2.93
N LYS A 226 -5.93 -4.78 -2.96
CA LYS A 226 -5.33 -4.20 -1.74
C LYS A 226 -6.00 -2.87 -1.43
N LEU A 227 -6.40 -2.65 -0.18
CA LEU A 227 -6.92 -1.38 0.33
C LEU A 227 -6.02 -0.88 1.45
N ASP A 228 -5.17 0.08 1.10
CA ASP A 228 -4.19 0.75 1.96
C ASP A 228 -4.37 2.27 1.83
N VAL A 229 -5.56 2.74 2.17
CA VAL A 229 -6.09 4.06 1.77
C VAL A 229 -6.06 5.06 2.93
N GLU A 230 -5.23 4.79 3.93
CA GLU A 230 -4.87 5.65 5.04
C GLU A 230 -6.08 6.27 5.76
N GLY A 231 -6.96 5.43 6.30
CA GLY A 231 -8.08 5.83 7.16
C GLY A 231 -9.43 5.96 6.46
N ALA A 232 -9.52 5.53 5.21
CA ALA A 232 -10.76 5.48 4.43
C ALA A 232 -11.18 4.06 4.04
N GLU A 233 -10.65 3.04 4.72
CA GLU A 233 -10.82 1.63 4.36
C GLU A 233 -12.29 1.24 4.34
N ILE A 234 -13.07 1.65 5.35
CA ILE A 234 -14.52 1.37 5.40
C ILE A 234 -15.24 2.01 4.21
N GLU A 235 -14.89 3.23 3.83
CA GLU A 235 -15.50 3.92 2.68
C GLU A 235 -15.10 3.25 1.37
N ALA A 236 -13.83 2.88 1.19
CA ALA A 236 -13.39 2.10 0.04
C ALA A 236 -14.13 0.76 -0.06
N PHE A 237 -14.37 0.06 1.05
CA PHE A 237 -15.18 -1.16 1.08
C PHE A 237 -16.66 -0.92 0.74
N LYS A 238 -17.24 0.22 1.15
CA LYS A 238 -18.60 0.60 0.72
C LYS A 238 -18.67 0.81 -0.80
N GLY A 239 -17.59 1.31 -1.40
CA GLY A 239 -17.43 1.43 -2.86
C GLY A 239 -16.99 0.15 -3.55
N ALA A 240 -16.97 -0.99 -2.84
CA ALA A 240 -16.58 -2.30 -3.36
C ALA A 240 -17.66 -3.37 -3.15
N LEU A 241 -18.89 -2.97 -2.79
CA LEU A 241 -19.93 -3.91 -2.35
C LEU A 241 -20.44 -4.80 -3.48
N ASP A 242 -20.43 -4.33 -4.72
CA ASP A 242 -20.77 -5.17 -5.86
C ASP A 242 -19.63 -6.14 -6.18
N THR A 243 -18.41 -5.61 -6.29
CA THR A 243 -17.19 -6.38 -6.52
C THR A 243 -17.03 -7.50 -5.49
N ALA A 244 -17.32 -7.22 -4.21
CA ALA A 244 -17.19 -8.18 -3.12
C ALA A 244 -18.09 -9.42 -3.27
N LYS A 245 -19.19 -9.34 -4.03
CA LYS A 245 -20.07 -10.49 -4.28
C LYS A 245 -19.53 -11.43 -5.36
N ARG A 246 -18.49 -11.01 -6.08
CA ARG A 246 -17.91 -11.69 -7.25
C ARG A 246 -16.68 -12.51 -6.85
N ASN A 247 -15.87 -12.91 -7.83
CA ASN A 247 -14.61 -13.65 -7.61
C ASN A 247 -13.48 -12.73 -7.10
N SER A 248 -13.70 -12.14 -5.92
CA SER A 248 -12.80 -11.13 -5.36
C SER A 248 -12.20 -11.56 -4.02
N ILE A 249 -10.92 -11.24 -3.81
CA ILE A 249 -10.24 -11.32 -2.53
C ILE A 249 -9.71 -9.93 -2.18
N PHE A 250 -9.91 -9.50 -0.94
CA PHE A 250 -9.41 -8.23 -0.43
C PHE A 250 -8.23 -8.46 0.50
N ILE A 251 -7.22 -7.61 0.40
CA ILE A 251 -6.18 -7.38 1.39
C ILE A 251 -6.43 -5.97 1.93
N TYR A 252 -6.44 -5.79 3.24
CA TYR A 252 -6.66 -4.46 3.83
C TYR A 252 -5.83 -4.29 5.10
N GLU A 253 -5.46 -3.05 5.41
CA GLU A 253 -4.83 -2.74 6.69
C GLU A 253 -5.89 -2.46 7.76
N ASP A 254 -5.68 -3.00 8.96
CA ASP A 254 -6.47 -2.67 10.15
C ASP A 254 -5.58 -2.03 11.22
N TYR A 255 -5.14 -0.79 10.92
CA TYR A 255 -4.31 0.03 11.79
C TYR A 255 -5.17 0.90 12.71
N GLY A 256 -4.83 0.92 14.01
CA GLY A 256 -5.44 1.84 14.98
C GLY A 256 -6.55 1.27 15.87
N SER A 257 -6.89 2.05 16.90
CA SER A 257 -7.96 1.77 17.88
C SER A 257 -9.33 2.31 17.47
N ASP A 258 -9.36 3.28 16.55
CA ASP A 258 -10.52 4.17 16.38
C ASP A 258 -11.41 3.75 15.21
N GLN A 259 -10.86 3.06 14.21
CA GLN A 259 -11.63 2.43 13.13
C GLN A 259 -11.57 0.91 13.26
N ASN A 260 -12.74 0.27 13.19
CA ASN A 260 -12.88 -1.18 13.35
C ASN A 260 -13.19 -1.84 12.01
N VAL A 261 -12.26 -1.74 11.05
CA VAL A 261 -12.43 -2.26 9.68
C VAL A 261 -12.78 -3.75 9.71
N THR A 262 -12.02 -4.56 10.46
CA THR A 262 -12.33 -6.00 10.61
C THR A 262 -13.70 -6.23 11.22
N ARG A 263 -14.13 -5.43 12.21
CA ARG A 263 -15.48 -5.57 12.78
C ARG A 263 -16.55 -5.24 11.75
N TYR A 264 -16.34 -4.19 10.96
CA TYR A 264 -17.24 -3.82 9.88
C TYR A 264 -17.37 -4.96 8.87
N LEU A 265 -16.27 -5.53 8.40
CA LEU A 265 -16.28 -6.63 7.43
C LEU A 265 -16.94 -7.90 7.96
N ILE A 266 -16.68 -8.29 9.21
CA ILE A 266 -17.37 -9.41 9.86
C ILE A 266 -18.88 -9.18 9.87
N ASN A 267 -19.33 -7.97 10.23
CA ASN A 267 -20.76 -7.62 10.22
C ASN A 267 -21.35 -7.62 8.80
N GLN A 268 -20.53 -7.40 7.76
CA GLN A 268 -20.92 -7.49 6.35
C GLN A 268 -20.87 -8.91 5.79
N GLY A 269 -20.51 -9.91 6.63
CA GLY A 269 -20.48 -11.33 6.27
C GLY A 269 -19.19 -11.79 5.58
N PHE A 270 -18.09 -11.04 5.72
CA PHE A 270 -16.80 -11.49 5.19
C PHE A 270 -16.16 -12.54 6.10
N GLU A 271 -15.48 -13.51 5.49
CA GLU A 271 -14.51 -14.35 6.19
C GLU A 271 -13.17 -13.62 6.24
N ILE A 272 -12.50 -13.66 7.40
CA ILE A 272 -11.29 -12.89 7.67
C ILE A 272 -10.12 -13.82 8.00
N TYR A 273 -8.94 -13.48 7.49
CA TYR A 273 -7.69 -14.22 7.66
C TYR A 273 -6.53 -13.26 7.86
N VAL A 274 -5.42 -13.75 8.42
CA VAL A 274 -4.16 -13.03 8.52
C VAL A 274 -3.03 -13.85 7.91
N PRO A 275 -2.24 -13.27 6.98
CA PRO A 275 -1.00 -13.85 6.49
C PRO A 275 0.00 -14.15 7.61
N GLN A 276 0.56 -15.36 7.60
CA GLN A 276 1.62 -15.77 8.50
C GLN A 276 2.99 -15.60 7.85
N ILE A 277 4.05 -15.67 8.66
CA ILE A 277 5.42 -15.47 8.18
C ILE A 277 5.86 -16.54 7.15
N ASP A 278 5.23 -17.71 7.18
CA ASP A 278 5.42 -18.77 6.20
C ASP A 278 4.51 -18.62 4.97
N GLY A 279 3.71 -17.56 4.88
CA GLY A 279 2.73 -17.28 3.85
C GLY A 279 1.38 -17.98 4.03
N SER A 280 1.21 -18.82 5.06
CA SER A 280 -0.08 -19.46 5.32
C SER A 280 -1.13 -18.48 5.85
N LEU A 281 -2.41 -18.82 5.71
CA LEU A 281 -3.52 -18.01 6.20
C LEU A 281 -4.07 -18.55 7.53
N LEU A 282 -4.10 -17.69 8.53
CA LEU A 282 -4.70 -17.95 9.84
C LEU A 282 -6.11 -17.34 9.90
N ARG A 283 -7.15 -18.15 10.13
CA ARG A 283 -8.54 -17.69 10.17
C ARG A 283 -8.82 -16.87 11.43
N ILE A 284 -9.50 -15.73 11.27
CA ILE A 284 -9.96 -14.86 12.35
C ILE A 284 -11.49 -15.01 12.47
N PRO A 285 -12.00 -15.80 13.44
CA PRO A 285 -13.43 -16.13 13.50
C PRO A 285 -14.31 -14.99 13.99
N ASP A 286 -13.74 -14.06 14.77
CA ASP A 286 -14.47 -12.92 15.33
C ASP A 286 -13.54 -11.73 15.60
N TYR A 287 -14.16 -10.58 15.90
CA TYR A 287 -13.43 -9.34 16.16
C TYR A 287 -12.53 -9.43 17.41
N ARG A 288 -12.92 -10.22 18.42
CA ARG A 288 -12.09 -10.42 19.62
C ARG A 288 -10.76 -11.10 19.26
N SER A 289 -10.81 -12.11 18.41
CA SER A 289 -9.65 -12.84 17.90
C SER A 289 -8.73 -11.92 17.09
N ALA A 290 -9.30 -10.99 16.31
CA ALA A 290 -8.54 -9.95 15.62
C ALA A 290 -7.77 -9.06 16.62
N VAL A 291 -8.46 -8.54 17.64
CA VAL A 291 -7.83 -7.71 18.69
C VAL A 291 -6.74 -8.46 19.45
N GLU A 292 -6.97 -9.73 19.80
CA GLU A 292 -5.97 -10.57 20.45
C GLU A 292 -4.74 -10.79 19.55
N TYR A 293 -4.96 -11.02 18.24
CA TYR A 293 -3.87 -11.14 17.28
C TYR A 293 -3.05 -9.86 17.17
N LYS A 294 -3.69 -8.70 16.97
CA LYS A 294 -3.00 -7.39 16.90
C LYS A 294 -2.21 -7.10 18.17
N ASN A 295 -2.78 -7.40 19.34
CA ASN A 295 -2.10 -7.21 20.63
C ASN A 295 -0.86 -8.10 20.83
N LYS A 296 -0.88 -9.33 20.31
CA LYS A 296 0.28 -10.24 20.33
C LYS A 296 1.35 -9.83 19.30
N ASN A 297 0.95 -9.24 18.18
CA ASN A 297 1.81 -8.95 17.04
C ASN A 297 1.96 -7.44 16.76
N LYS A 298 2.03 -6.59 17.80
CA LYS A 298 2.03 -5.11 17.69
C LYS A 298 3.11 -4.51 16.78
N LYS A 299 4.16 -5.25 16.43
CA LYS A 299 5.30 -4.80 15.61
C LYS A 299 5.19 -5.22 14.15
N ASP A 300 4.17 -5.98 13.80
CA ASP A 300 4.01 -6.57 12.48
C ASP A 300 3.17 -5.67 11.58
N ASP A 301 3.20 -5.94 10.28
CA ASP A 301 2.25 -5.38 9.33
C ASP A 301 0.83 -5.88 9.67
N HIS A 302 -0.15 -4.97 9.73
CA HIS A 302 -1.52 -5.29 10.15
C HIS A 302 -2.41 -5.56 8.93
N ASN A 303 -1.86 -6.28 7.95
CA ASN A 303 -2.57 -6.71 6.75
C ASN A 303 -3.45 -7.92 7.06
N PHE A 304 -4.73 -7.82 6.71
CA PHE A 304 -5.71 -8.88 6.77
C PHE A 304 -6.14 -9.24 5.35
N VAL A 305 -6.57 -10.49 5.17
CA VAL A 305 -7.17 -10.99 3.93
C VAL A 305 -8.64 -11.30 4.19
N ALA A 306 -9.52 -10.90 3.28
CA ALA A 306 -10.95 -11.11 3.41
C ALA A 306 -11.64 -11.43 2.07
N TRP A 307 -12.73 -12.18 2.15
CA TRP A 307 -13.65 -12.38 1.03
C TRP A 307 -15.06 -12.57 1.55
N LYS A 308 -16.06 -12.27 0.74
CA LYS A 308 -17.48 -12.41 1.10
C LYS A 308 -18.11 -13.65 0.49
N THR A 309 -17.80 -13.96 -0.76
CA THR A 309 -18.26 -15.17 -1.45
C THR A 309 -17.13 -16.19 -1.50
N ARG A 310 -17.41 -17.43 -1.07
CA ARG A 310 -16.45 -18.53 -1.18
C ARG A 310 -16.54 -19.17 -2.57
N SER A 311 -15.74 -18.68 -3.50
CA SER A 311 -15.64 -19.18 -4.88
C SER A 311 -14.50 -20.18 -5.06
N ASP A 312 -14.42 -20.81 -6.25
CA ASP A 312 -13.31 -21.69 -6.61
C ASP A 312 -11.95 -20.96 -6.54
N TYR A 313 -11.91 -19.66 -6.88
CA TYR A 313 -10.72 -18.82 -6.72
C TYR A 313 -10.26 -18.74 -5.27
N VAL A 314 -11.19 -18.56 -4.32
CA VAL A 314 -10.88 -18.56 -2.88
C VAL A 314 -10.36 -19.92 -2.43
N CYS A 315 -10.97 -21.02 -2.89
CA CYS A 315 -10.52 -22.37 -2.56
C CYS A 315 -9.09 -22.62 -3.07
N GLU A 316 -8.79 -22.25 -4.32
CA GLU A 316 -7.46 -22.37 -4.92
C GLU A 316 -6.40 -21.56 -4.13
N VAL A 317 -6.74 -20.32 -3.74
CA VAL A 317 -5.88 -19.47 -2.89
C VAL A 317 -5.64 -20.09 -1.52
N LEU A 318 -6.67 -20.65 -0.88
CA LEU A 318 -6.54 -21.34 0.40
C LEU A 318 -5.64 -22.58 0.30
N GLU A 319 -5.77 -23.36 -0.77
CA GLU A 319 -4.93 -24.54 -1.03
C GLU A 319 -3.47 -24.15 -1.24
N ALA A 320 -3.21 -23.14 -2.09
CA ALA A 320 -1.86 -22.61 -2.32
C ALA A 320 -1.24 -22.01 -1.05
N ALA A 321 -2.05 -21.37 -0.19
CA ALA A 321 -1.65 -20.88 1.13
C ALA A 321 -1.36 -22.02 2.15
N GLY A 322 -1.49 -23.30 1.79
CA GLY A 322 -1.22 -24.43 2.67
C GLY A 322 -2.40 -24.81 3.58
N GLY A 323 -3.63 -24.46 3.17
CA GLY A 323 -4.86 -24.66 3.93
C GLY A 323 -5.08 -23.61 5.03
N ALA A 324 -6.34 -23.36 5.38
CA ALA A 324 -6.68 -22.48 6.50
C ALA A 324 -6.28 -23.13 7.83
N ARG A 325 -5.33 -22.53 8.56
CA ARG A 325 -5.09 -22.87 9.96
C ARG A 325 -6.12 -22.12 10.81
N SER A 326 -6.78 -22.80 11.74
CA SER A 326 -7.61 -22.15 12.76
C SER A 326 -6.75 -21.70 13.94
N VAL A 327 -7.06 -20.53 14.52
CA VAL A 327 -6.45 -20.02 15.77
C VAL A 327 -6.71 -20.96 16.92
#